data_AF-W8B508-F1
#
_entry.id   AF-W8B508-F1
#
_cell.length_a   1.000
_cell.length_b   1.000
_cell.length_c   1.000
_cell.angle_alpha   90.00
_cell.angle_beta   90.00
_cell.angle_gamma   90.00
#
_symmetry.space_group_name_H-M   'P 1'
#
loop_
_entity.id
_entity.type
_entity.pdbx_description
1 polymer ?
#
loop_
_entity_poly.entity_id
_entity_poly.type
_entity_poly.pdbx_seq_one_letter_code
_entity_poly.pdbx_strand_id
1 'polypeptide(L)'
;MSTYFNYASRSLIDELRRIASELIVSGHGVVVTDETPTQLENLMEMFGINSCKENRILYRNLLFSVKDTLDKYVSGVVIHPEVLDQTTVNGCALHCQLRRKNILVGVTVDRGLVPVLCSNGEFATQGLDGLAKRCAEYKDCGCDFTMWRAQYNIGEYTPSYQIIMENANTMAKYAAIAQSKRMLPILEVDIVPTEDNDLERAEKVAETILMFIYKSLGDHHVNVEGTLLRVPMLAPGPKCEKRYSPGQISKTTLRLLRHVVPAGVGGIILHVDGKTEDRSLCLLNATATEPSAKPWPIIFSFDGTLQSSIMIAWAGHKKNVEKAQNEFLKMLSAFSNAAQGSYVTGSMKSLADQCYCKKALKALKEKPEPLPNDCVKFEELCRPPPVGPMTAQPFEISAAFMAIEIKSEVGFEEKVIADQEIKTNEVVENPPPPVSVAENPVPESANVKRASRASFSSVAGERRRSSAAKGT
;
A
#
# COMPACT_ATOMS: atom_id res chain seq x y z
N MET A 1 27.29 9.15 -7.12
CA MET A 1 26.27 9.05 -8.19
C MET A 1 26.35 10.31 -9.03
N SER A 2 26.27 10.19 -10.36
CA SER A 2 26.12 11.39 -11.20
C SER A 2 24.85 12.12 -10.77
N THR A 3 24.96 13.41 -10.47
CA THR A 3 23.80 14.28 -10.22
C THR A 3 23.12 14.73 -11.50
N TYR A 4 23.66 14.31 -12.65
CA TYR A 4 23.12 14.61 -13.97
C TYR A 4 22.27 13.44 -14.47
N PHE A 5 20.95 13.58 -14.35
CA PHE A 5 19.95 12.65 -14.88
C PHE A 5 18.72 13.43 -15.40
N ASN A 6 17.90 12.78 -16.23
CA ASN A 6 16.70 13.38 -16.79
C ASN A 6 15.48 12.97 -15.96
N TYR A 7 14.66 13.95 -15.58
CA TYR A 7 13.34 13.67 -15.03
C TYR A 7 12.37 13.17 -16.11
N ALA A 8 11.34 12.46 -15.68
CA ALA A 8 10.18 12.14 -16.51
C ALA A 8 9.57 13.41 -17.12
N SER A 9 9.01 13.29 -18.33
CA SER A 9 8.30 14.41 -18.97
C SER A 9 7.19 14.95 -18.07
N ARG A 10 6.95 16.26 -18.10
CA ARG A 10 5.92 16.86 -17.23
C ARG A 10 4.52 16.28 -17.50
N SER A 11 4.20 15.97 -18.75
CA SER A 11 2.95 15.30 -19.13
C SER A 11 2.78 13.92 -18.50
N LEU A 12 3.87 13.15 -18.35
CA LEU A 12 3.82 11.85 -17.68
C LEU A 12 3.59 12.04 -16.18
N ILE A 13 4.33 12.96 -15.57
CA ILE A 13 4.20 13.29 -14.15
C ILE A 13 2.76 13.72 -13.82
N ASP A 14 2.19 14.62 -14.63
CA ASP A 14 0.85 15.15 -14.40
C ASP A 14 -0.24 14.08 -14.64
N GLU A 15 -0.07 13.17 -15.60
CA GLU A 15 -0.99 12.03 -15.78
C GLU A 15 -0.97 11.11 -14.57
N LEU A 16 0.21 10.72 -14.07
CA LEU A 16 0.32 9.82 -12.92
C LEU A 16 -0.25 10.48 -11.66
N ARG A 17 0.00 11.79 -11.46
CA ARG A 17 -0.58 12.54 -10.34
C ARG A 17 -2.11 12.59 -10.43
N ARG A 18 -2.66 12.75 -11.64
CA ARG A 18 -4.11 12.71 -11.85
C ARG A 18 -4.68 11.34 -11.48
N ILE A 19 -4.10 10.25 -11.97
CA ILE A 19 -4.55 8.88 -11.64
C ILE A 19 -4.49 8.66 -10.12
N ALA A 20 -3.42 9.11 -9.45
CA ALA A 20 -3.31 9.02 -8.00
C ALA A 20 -4.43 9.80 -7.28
N SER A 21 -4.73 11.02 -7.73
CA SER A 21 -5.81 11.83 -7.13
C SER A 21 -7.21 11.27 -7.36
N GLU A 22 -7.45 10.64 -8.52
CA GLU A 22 -8.71 9.95 -8.83
C GLU A 22 -8.86 8.65 -8.02
N LEU A 23 -7.73 8.01 -7.65
CA LEU A 23 -7.73 6.79 -6.86
C LEU A 23 -7.84 7.06 -5.34
N ILE A 24 -7.21 8.12 -4.82
CA ILE A 24 -7.20 8.42 -3.38
C ILE A 24 -8.27 9.46 -3.01
N VAL A 25 -9.54 9.12 -3.27
CA VAL A 25 -10.68 9.96 -2.91
C VAL A 25 -11.07 9.70 -1.44
N SER A 26 -11.23 10.78 -0.67
CA SER A 26 -11.62 10.67 0.74
C SER A 26 -12.95 9.92 0.91
N GLY A 27 -12.98 8.95 1.82
CA GLY A 27 -14.15 8.10 2.06
C GLY A 27 -14.35 6.97 1.04
N HIS A 28 -13.54 6.91 -0.02
CA HIS A 28 -13.49 5.77 -0.94
C HIS A 28 -12.43 4.77 -0.48
N GLY A 29 -12.53 3.53 -0.97
CA GLY A 29 -11.50 2.50 -0.84
C GLY A 29 -11.13 1.89 -2.18
N VAL A 30 -10.10 1.04 -2.15
CA VAL A 30 -9.70 0.19 -3.28
C VAL A 30 -10.12 -1.24 -3.00
N VAL A 31 -10.84 -1.87 -3.94
CA VAL A 31 -11.20 -3.28 -3.82
C VAL A 31 -10.09 -4.13 -4.44
N VAL A 32 -9.53 -5.04 -3.66
CA VAL A 32 -8.43 -5.92 -4.07
C VAL A 32 -9.00 -7.31 -4.33
N THR A 33 -9.05 -7.68 -5.61
CA THR A 33 -9.56 -8.98 -6.13
C THR A 33 -8.54 -9.66 -7.04
N ASP A 34 -7.28 -9.52 -6.65
CA ASP A 34 -6.12 -10.01 -7.38
C ASP A 34 -5.66 -11.39 -6.93
N GLU A 35 -6.51 -12.11 -6.20
CA GLU A 35 -6.23 -13.48 -5.81
C GLU A 35 -5.90 -14.31 -7.05
N THR A 36 -4.75 -14.99 -6.99
CA THR A 36 -4.38 -15.98 -7.99
C THR A 36 -5.47 -17.05 -8.10
N PRO A 37 -5.59 -17.77 -9.23
CA PRO A 37 -6.57 -18.84 -9.38
C PRO A 37 -6.58 -19.79 -8.20
N THR A 38 -5.40 -20.23 -7.75
CA THR A 38 -5.23 -21.14 -6.61
C THR A 38 -5.65 -20.52 -5.29
N GLN A 39 -5.32 -19.24 -5.03
CA GLN A 39 -5.75 -18.56 -3.80
C GLN A 39 -7.27 -18.42 -3.74
N LEU A 40 -7.90 -18.03 -4.85
CA LEU A 40 -9.35 -17.89 -4.93
C LEU A 40 -10.06 -19.24 -4.82
N GLU A 41 -9.50 -20.29 -5.40
CA GLU A 41 -10.00 -21.67 -5.27
C GLU A 41 -9.94 -22.15 -3.81
N ASN A 42 -8.79 -21.99 -3.14
CA ASN A 42 -8.64 -22.32 -1.73
C ASN A 42 -9.65 -21.55 -0.85
N LEU A 43 -9.84 -20.25 -1.14
CA LEU A 43 -10.80 -19.41 -0.43
C LEU A 43 -12.24 -19.91 -0.64
N MET A 44 -12.62 -20.28 -1.87
CA MET A 44 -13.94 -20.86 -2.17
C MET A 44 -14.16 -22.19 -1.45
N GLU A 45 -13.16 -23.05 -1.41
CA GLU A 45 -13.22 -24.35 -0.75
C GLU A 45 -13.43 -24.23 0.76
N MET A 46 -12.84 -23.21 1.42
CA MET A 46 -13.08 -22.92 2.84
C MET A 46 -14.55 -22.66 3.16
N PHE A 47 -15.34 -22.19 2.17
CA PHE A 47 -16.77 -21.94 2.29
C PHE A 47 -17.64 -23.04 1.64
N GLY A 48 -17.03 -24.16 1.22
CA GLY A 48 -17.74 -25.28 0.60
C GLY A 48 -18.27 -24.99 -0.81
N ILE A 49 -17.66 -24.02 -1.51
CA ILE A 49 -17.99 -23.66 -2.88
C ILE A 49 -17.04 -24.43 -3.80
N ASN A 50 -17.59 -25.14 -4.79
CA ASN A 50 -16.77 -25.89 -5.74
C ASN A 50 -15.85 -24.94 -6.53
N SER A 51 -14.55 -25.23 -6.51
CA SER A 51 -13.51 -24.48 -7.21
C SER A 51 -13.55 -24.79 -8.72
N CYS A 52 -13.99 -23.83 -9.54
CA CYS A 52 -13.87 -23.91 -10.99
C CYS A 52 -13.75 -22.53 -11.64
N LYS A 53 -13.29 -22.48 -12.89
CA LYS A 53 -13.11 -21.22 -13.64
C LYS A 53 -14.42 -20.44 -13.74
N GLU A 54 -15.53 -21.12 -13.98
CA GLU A 54 -16.86 -20.51 -14.08
C GLU A 54 -17.25 -19.85 -12.77
N ASN A 55 -16.98 -20.48 -11.63
CA ASN A 55 -17.28 -19.91 -10.31
C ASN A 55 -16.39 -18.71 -9.99
N ARG A 56 -15.11 -18.72 -10.40
CA ARG A 56 -14.25 -17.51 -10.30
C ARG A 56 -14.79 -16.34 -11.11
N ILE A 57 -15.21 -16.59 -12.35
CA ILE A 57 -15.85 -15.57 -13.20
C ILE A 57 -17.15 -15.07 -12.56
N LEU A 58 -18.00 -15.98 -12.07
CA LEU A 58 -19.26 -15.62 -11.41
C LEU A 58 -19.02 -14.78 -10.16
N TYR A 59 -18.02 -15.12 -9.36
CA TYR A 59 -17.67 -14.39 -8.14
C TYR A 59 -17.18 -12.97 -8.46
N ARG A 60 -16.23 -12.83 -9.38
CA ARG A 60 -15.76 -11.49 -9.79
C ARG A 60 -16.85 -10.68 -10.49
N ASN A 61 -17.68 -11.34 -11.32
CA ASN A 61 -18.83 -10.68 -11.93
C ASN A 61 -19.85 -10.22 -10.87
N LEU A 62 -20.06 -10.98 -9.80
CA LEU A 62 -20.92 -10.57 -8.68
C LEU A 62 -20.41 -9.26 -8.07
N LEU A 63 -19.10 -9.14 -7.83
CA LEU A 63 -18.48 -7.91 -7.29
C LEU A 63 -18.57 -6.74 -8.28
N PHE A 64 -18.27 -6.97 -9.56
CA PHE A 64 -18.19 -5.88 -10.55
C PHE A 64 -19.55 -5.44 -11.10
N SER A 65 -20.57 -6.30 -11.06
CA SER A 65 -21.91 -6.03 -11.61
C SER A 65 -22.86 -5.32 -10.64
N VAL A 66 -22.44 -5.04 -9.40
CA VAL A 66 -23.21 -4.27 -8.41
C VAL A 66 -23.74 -2.98 -9.03
N LYS A 67 -25.06 -2.81 -9.07
CA LYS A 67 -25.71 -1.68 -9.76
C LYS A 67 -25.52 -0.36 -8.99
N ASP A 68 -25.62 0.76 -9.70
CA ASP A 68 -25.65 2.17 -9.28
C ASP A 68 -25.43 2.39 -7.78
N THR A 69 -24.17 2.53 -7.36
CA THR A 69 -23.70 2.97 -6.00
C THR A 69 -22.24 2.61 -5.76
N LEU A 70 -21.63 1.70 -6.53
CA LEU A 70 -20.27 1.22 -6.27
C LEU A 70 -19.23 2.35 -6.32
N ASP A 71 -19.39 3.28 -7.24
CA ASP A 71 -18.57 4.48 -7.44
C ASP A 71 -18.63 5.48 -6.27
N LYS A 72 -19.63 5.37 -5.39
CA LYS A 72 -19.72 6.18 -4.16
C LYS A 72 -18.74 5.75 -3.07
N TYR A 73 -18.25 4.51 -3.14
CA TYR A 73 -17.42 3.91 -2.10
C TYR A 73 -16.08 3.39 -2.63
N VAL A 74 -15.97 3.17 -3.94
CA VAL A 74 -14.81 2.54 -4.55
C VAL A 74 -14.29 3.42 -5.68
N SER A 75 -13.04 3.83 -5.59
CA SER A 75 -12.34 4.61 -6.62
C SER A 75 -11.56 3.72 -7.58
N GLY A 76 -11.12 2.54 -7.12
CA GLY A 76 -10.41 1.58 -7.97
C GLY A 76 -10.54 0.14 -7.53
N VAL A 77 -10.30 -0.76 -8.48
CA VAL A 77 -10.27 -2.21 -8.24
C VAL A 77 -8.97 -2.78 -8.77
N VAL A 78 -8.26 -3.56 -7.96
CA VAL A 78 -7.10 -4.34 -8.37
C VAL A 78 -7.56 -5.74 -8.78
N ILE A 79 -7.12 -6.18 -9.94
CA ILE A 79 -7.49 -7.48 -10.51
C ILE A 79 -6.25 -8.34 -10.80
N HIS A 80 -6.43 -9.65 -10.74
CA HIS A 80 -5.45 -10.60 -11.23
C HIS A 80 -5.44 -10.56 -12.77
N PRO A 81 -4.30 -10.73 -13.45
CA PRO A 81 -4.21 -10.72 -14.91
C PRO A 81 -5.23 -11.63 -15.63
N GLU A 82 -5.61 -12.77 -15.04
CA GLU A 82 -6.61 -13.67 -15.65
C GLU A 82 -7.96 -12.98 -15.93
N VAL A 83 -8.30 -11.90 -15.21
CA VAL A 83 -9.56 -11.16 -15.36
C VAL A 83 -9.62 -10.42 -16.70
N LEU A 84 -8.47 -10.01 -17.24
CA LEU A 84 -8.38 -9.30 -18.50
C LEU A 84 -8.83 -10.17 -19.69
N ASP A 85 -8.67 -11.49 -19.56
CA ASP A 85 -9.10 -12.49 -20.53
C ASP A 85 -10.52 -13.03 -20.25
N GLN A 86 -11.15 -12.60 -19.16
CA GLN A 86 -12.48 -13.06 -18.76
C GLN A 86 -13.57 -12.20 -19.38
N THR A 87 -14.61 -12.87 -19.88
CA THR A 87 -15.81 -12.21 -20.42
C THR A 87 -17.05 -12.56 -19.60
N THR A 88 -17.98 -11.63 -19.55
CA THR A 88 -19.33 -11.89 -19.05
C THR A 88 -20.08 -12.84 -19.98
N VAL A 89 -21.22 -13.35 -19.51
CA VAL A 89 -22.13 -14.18 -20.33
C VAL A 89 -22.61 -13.43 -21.60
N ASN A 90 -22.60 -12.09 -21.56
CA ASN A 90 -23.01 -11.23 -22.68
C ASN A 90 -21.84 -10.86 -23.61
N GLY A 91 -20.66 -11.48 -23.44
CA GLY A 91 -19.48 -11.25 -24.28
C GLY A 91 -18.71 -9.95 -24.01
N CYS A 92 -19.06 -9.17 -22.98
CA CYS A 92 -18.28 -8.01 -22.58
C CYS A 92 -17.07 -8.43 -21.74
N ALA A 93 -15.91 -7.81 -21.95
CA ALA A 93 -14.77 -7.98 -21.05
C ALA A 93 -15.16 -7.64 -19.60
N LEU A 94 -14.76 -8.49 -18.66
CA LEU A 94 -15.23 -8.45 -17.28
C LEU A 94 -14.84 -7.15 -16.58
N HIS A 95 -13.59 -6.71 -16.73
CA HIS A 95 -13.06 -5.47 -16.13
C HIS A 95 -13.67 -4.20 -16.73
N CYS A 96 -14.13 -4.24 -17.99
CA CYS A 96 -14.76 -3.08 -18.63
C CYS A 96 -16.07 -2.65 -17.95
N GLN A 97 -16.69 -3.50 -17.12
CA GLN A 97 -17.84 -3.11 -16.30
C GLN A 97 -17.49 -2.02 -15.28
N LEU A 98 -16.26 -2.04 -14.75
CA LEU A 98 -15.80 -1.08 -13.75
C LEU A 98 -15.59 0.30 -14.36
N ARG A 99 -14.96 0.36 -15.54
CA ARG A 99 -14.73 1.62 -16.26
C ARG A 99 -16.03 2.32 -16.65
N ARG A 100 -17.07 1.56 -17.02
CA ARG A 100 -18.41 2.13 -17.30
C ARG A 100 -19.06 2.80 -16.07
N LYS A 101 -18.54 2.52 -14.88
CA LYS A 101 -18.95 3.10 -13.60
C LYS A 101 -17.94 4.13 -13.08
N ASN A 102 -17.02 4.61 -13.91
CA ASN A 102 -15.95 5.53 -13.53
C ASN A 102 -15.02 5.00 -12.41
N ILE A 103 -14.86 3.69 -12.33
CA ILE A 103 -13.94 3.05 -11.38
C ILE A 103 -12.66 2.68 -12.12
N LEU A 104 -11.52 3.12 -11.58
CA LEU A 104 -10.21 2.82 -12.14
C LEU A 104 -9.90 1.33 -12.02
N VAL A 105 -9.25 0.77 -13.04
CA VAL A 105 -8.84 -0.63 -13.03
C VAL A 105 -7.33 -0.71 -12.86
N GLY A 106 -6.89 -1.48 -11.87
CA GLY A 106 -5.49 -1.78 -11.65
C GLY A 106 -5.22 -3.28 -11.77
N VAL A 107 -3.96 -3.63 -12.02
CA VAL A 107 -3.56 -5.02 -12.22
C VAL A 107 -2.34 -5.36 -11.38
N THR A 108 -2.35 -6.52 -10.74
CA THR A 108 -1.17 -7.04 -10.06
C THR A 108 -0.20 -7.59 -11.09
N VAL A 109 1.05 -7.11 -11.06
CA VAL A 109 2.03 -7.37 -12.13
C VAL A 109 3.23 -8.20 -11.70
N ASP A 110 3.39 -8.40 -10.38
CA ASP A 110 4.32 -9.40 -9.86
C ASP A 110 3.86 -10.83 -10.20
N ARG A 111 4.79 -11.76 -10.07
CA ARG A 111 4.58 -13.19 -10.33
C ARG A 111 4.77 -14.02 -9.05
N GLY A 112 4.41 -13.42 -7.92
CA GLY A 112 4.47 -14.04 -6.62
C GLY A 112 5.86 -14.08 -5.99
N LEU A 113 5.89 -14.74 -4.84
CA LEU A 113 7.04 -14.85 -3.96
C LEU A 113 7.89 -16.07 -4.31
N VAL A 114 9.21 -15.91 -4.23
CA VAL A 114 10.18 -17.00 -4.38
C VAL A 114 11.07 -17.05 -3.13
N PRO A 115 11.33 -18.25 -2.57
CA PRO A 115 12.19 -18.39 -1.41
C PRO A 115 13.64 -18.03 -1.77
N VAL A 116 14.31 -17.29 -0.90
CA VAL A 116 15.70 -16.90 -1.10
C VAL A 116 16.62 -17.98 -0.50
N LEU A 117 17.51 -18.52 -1.32
CA LEU A 117 18.51 -19.50 -0.88
C LEU A 117 19.41 -18.89 0.21
N CYS A 118 19.77 -19.69 1.21
CA CYS A 118 20.61 -19.27 2.35
C CYS A 118 19.99 -18.14 3.19
N SER A 119 18.66 -17.95 3.14
CA SER A 119 17.91 -17.07 4.05
C SER A 119 17.11 -17.87 5.08
N ASN A 120 16.64 -17.22 6.14
CA ASN A 120 15.80 -17.85 7.17
C ASN A 120 14.32 -17.80 6.81
N GLY A 121 13.91 -18.52 5.76
CA GLY A 121 12.51 -18.57 5.30
C GLY A 121 12.02 -17.23 4.75
N GLU A 122 12.89 -16.50 4.06
CA GLU A 122 12.60 -15.19 3.48
C GLU A 122 12.29 -15.29 2.00
N PHE A 123 11.57 -14.30 1.48
CA PHE A 123 11.03 -14.32 0.13
C PHE A 123 11.37 -13.05 -0.64
N ALA A 124 11.82 -13.23 -1.88
CA ALA A 124 11.91 -12.17 -2.87
C ALA A 124 10.69 -12.22 -3.78
N THR A 125 10.29 -11.08 -4.35
CA THR A 125 9.21 -11.04 -5.34
C THR A 125 9.77 -11.10 -6.76
N GLN A 126 9.24 -11.98 -7.61
CA GLN A 126 9.64 -12.08 -9.01
C GLN A 126 8.63 -11.40 -9.94
N GLY A 127 9.03 -11.14 -11.19
CA GLY A 127 8.11 -10.63 -12.22
C GLY A 127 8.67 -9.52 -13.12
N LEU A 128 9.92 -9.06 -12.93
CA LEU A 128 10.49 -7.98 -13.75
C LEU A 128 10.67 -8.37 -15.23
N ASP A 129 10.91 -9.65 -15.51
CA ASP A 129 11.11 -10.14 -16.87
C ASP A 129 9.88 -9.90 -17.74
N GLY A 130 10.06 -9.14 -18.82
CA GLY A 130 8.99 -8.76 -19.74
C GLY A 130 7.95 -7.79 -19.16
N LEU A 131 8.17 -7.23 -17.96
CA LEU A 131 7.21 -6.36 -17.28
C LEU A 131 6.83 -5.15 -18.13
N ALA A 132 7.79 -4.50 -18.79
CA ALA A 132 7.54 -3.33 -19.64
C ALA A 132 6.56 -3.63 -20.79
N LYS A 133 6.62 -4.84 -21.35
CA LYS A 133 5.69 -5.29 -22.39
C LYS A 133 4.30 -5.53 -21.81
N ARG A 134 4.22 -6.24 -20.68
CA ARG A 134 2.94 -6.50 -19.98
C ARG A 134 2.25 -5.21 -19.55
N CYS A 135 2.97 -4.24 -18.99
CA CYS A 135 2.40 -2.94 -18.62
C CYS A 135 1.85 -2.19 -19.84
N ALA A 136 2.51 -2.24 -20.99
CA ALA A 136 1.96 -1.65 -22.22
C ALA A 136 0.65 -2.34 -22.64
N GLU A 137 0.63 -3.68 -22.66
CA GLU A 137 -0.57 -4.47 -22.97
C GLU A 137 -1.71 -4.17 -21.97
N TYR A 138 -1.42 -4.06 -20.68
CA TYR A 138 -2.41 -3.72 -19.65
C TYR A 138 -2.94 -2.30 -19.79
N LYS A 139 -2.09 -1.33 -20.13
CA LYS A 139 -2.53 0.04 -20.42
C LYS A 139 -3.45 0.08 -21.64
N ASP A 140 -3.14 -0.68 -22.69
CA ASP A 140 -3.99 -0.82 -23.88
C ASP A 140 -5.34 -1.48 -23.56
N CYS A 141 -5.35 -2.44 -22.61
CA CYS A 141 -6.57 -3.05 -22.06
C CYS A 141 -7.39 -2.11 -21.16
N GLY A 142 -6.87 -0.93 -20.85
CA GLY A 142 -7.53 0.10 -20.05
C GLY A 142 -7.26 0.04 -18.55
N CYS A 143 -6.14 -0.54 -18.12
CA CYS A 143 -5.67 -0.44 -16.74
C CYS A 143 -4.88 0.86 -16.53
N ASP A 144 -5.11 1.54 -15.41
CA ASP A 144 -4.50 2.83 -15.09
C ASP A 144 -3.37 2.72 -14.07
N PHE A 145 -3.38 1.67 -13.26
CA PHE A 145 -2.41 1.48 -12.19
C PHE A 145 -1.98 0.01 -12.05
N THR A 146 -0.85 -0.21 -11.40
CA THR A 146 -0.28 -1.55 -11.13
C THR A 146 -0.10 -1.75 -9.64
N MET A 147 -0.04 -3.01 -9.21
CA MET A 147 0.33 -3.37 -7.85
C MET A 147 1.47 -4.40 -7.86
N TRP A 148 2.39 -4.27 -6.90
CA TRP A 148 3.50 -5.19 -6.69
C TRP A 148 3.68 -5.41 -5.19
N ARG A 149 3.55 -6.66 -4.75
CA ARG A 149 3.66 -7.03 -3.33
C ARG A 149 5.07 -7.49 -2.99
N ALA A 150 5.63 -6.95 -1.90
CA ALA A 150 6.83 -7.49 -1.25
C ALA A 150 6.50 -7.88 0.20
N GLN A 151 6.84 -9.11 0.58
CA GLN A 151 6.56 -9.64 1.92
C GLN A 151 7.82 -9.65 2.80
N TYR A 152 7.66 -9.26 4.05
CA TYR A 152 8.70 -9.29 5.08
C TYR A 152 8.17 -9.98 6.33
N ASN A 153 8.83 -11.06 6.75
CA ASN A 153 8.48 -11.77 7.99
C ASN A 153 9.31 -11.20 9.15
N ILE A 154 8.65 -10.74 10.20
CA ILE A 154 9.34 -10.28 11.41
C ILE A 154 9.64 -11.48 12.28
N GLY A 155 10.89 -11.69 12.63
CA GLY A 155 11.35 -12.72 13.55
C GLY A 155 12.56 -12.23 14.35
N GLU A 156 13.23 -13.16 15.02
CA GLU A 156 14.47 -12.86 15.76
C GLU A 156 15.58 -12.37 14.80
N TYR A 157 15.79 -13.09 13.70
CA TYR A 157 16.82 -12.82 12.69
C TYR A 157 16.28 -12.30 11.35
N THR A 158 14.97 -12.06 11.26
CA THR A 158 14.30 -11.59 10.03
C THR A 158 13.52 -10.29 10.30
N PRO A 159 13.38 -9.41 9.30
CA PRO A 159 13.96 -9.49 7.96
C PRO A 159 15.48 -9.22 7.96
N SER A 160 16.22 -9.99 7.17
CA SER A 160 17.66 -9.82 6.96
C SER A 160 17.95 -8.59 6.11
N TYR A 161 19.17 -8.08 6.22
CA TYR A 161 19.63 -6.99 5.35
C TYR A 161 19.54 -7.34 3.86
N GLN A 162 19.83 -8.61 3.51
CA GLN A 162 19.76 -9.10 2.15
C GLN A 162 18.34 -8.97 1.59
N ILE A 163 17.31 -9.42 2.31
CA ILE A 163 15.94 -9.38 1.81
C ILE A 163 15.40 -7.95 1.72
N ILE A 164 15.75 -7.08 2.68
CA ILE A 164 15.37 -5.67 2.66
C ILE A 164 15.93 -5.00 1.41
N MET A 165 17.22 -5.19 1.11
CA MET A 165 17.85 -4.62 -0.07
C MET A 165 17.25 -5.18 -1.36
N GLU A 166 17.09 -6.50 -1.47
CA GLU A 166 16.60 -7.15 -2.69
C GLU A 166 15.18 -6.69 -3.04
N ASN A 167 14.26 -6.77 -2.08
CA ASN A 167 12.87 -6.37 -2.32
C ASN A 167 12.74 -4.86 -2.57
N ALA A 168 13.50 -4.00 -1.87
CA ALA A 168 13.49 -2.57 -2.11
C ALA A 168 13.99 -2.21 -3.52
N ASN A 169 15.09 -2.84 -3.96
CA ASN A 169 15.66 -2.65 -5.30
C ASN A 169 14.71 -3.13 -6.39
N THR A 170 14.13 -4.32 -6.22
CA THR A 170 13.17 -4.90 -7.16
C THR A 170 11.88 -4.08 -7.26
N MET A 171 11.38 -3.57 -6.13
CA MET A 171 10.23 -2.67 -6.10
C MET A 171 10.50 -1.35 -6.81
N ALA A 172 11.71 -0.79 -6.68
CA ALA A 172 12.09 0.43 -7.38
C ALA A 172 12.20 0.24 -8.91
N LYS A 173 12.76 -0.89 -9.35
CA LYS A 173 12.76 -1.27 -10.78
C LYS A 173 11.35 -1.43 -11.33
N TYR A 174 10.46 -2.09 -10.58
CA TYR A 174 9.05 -2.22 -10.94
C TYR A 174 8.40 -0.84 -11.12
N ALA A 175 8.55 0.06 -10.15
CA ALA A 175 7.94 1.38 -10.19
C ALA A 175 8.44 2.22 -11.38
N ALA A 176 9.75 2.21 -11.64
CA ALA A 176 10.33 2.88 -12.79
C ALA A 176 9.77 2.33 -14.12
N ILE A 177 9.63 1.00 -14.25
CA ILE A 177 9.06 0.37 -15.44
C ILE A 177 7.58 0.74 -15.60
N ALA A 178 6.78 0.67 -14.55
CA ALA A 178 5.35 1.02 -14.58
C ALA A 178 5.14 2.49 -15.02
N GLN A 179 5.90 3.43 -14.43
CA GLN A 179 5.85 4.84 -14.81
C GLN A 179 6.26 5.05 -16.28
N SER A 180 7.27 4.33 -16.77
CA SER A 180 7.67 4.40 -18.18
C SER A 180 6.55 4.01 -19.17
N LYS A 181 5.55 3.26 -18.68
CA LYS A 181 4.36 2.81 -19.42
C LYS A 181 3.09 3.55 -19.03
N ARG A 182 3.22 4.73 -18.37
CA ARG A 182 2.10 5.61 -18.02
C ARG A 182 1.07 4.91 -17.11
N MET A 183 1.55 4.01 -16.24
CA MET A 183 0.75 3.35 -15.21
C MET A 183 1.24 3.79 -13.84
N LEU A 184 0.30 4.05 -12.93
CA LEU A 184 0.59 4.41 -11.55
C LEU A 184 1.03 3.18 -10.74
N PRO A 185 2.26 3.09 -10.21
CA PRO A 185 2.66 2.00 -9.34
C PRO A 185 2.13 2.16 -7.91
N ILE A 186 1.40 1.16 -7.44
CA ILE A 186 1.17 0.90 -6.02
C ILE A 186 2.30 0.00 -5.52
N LEU A 187 2.98 0.47 -4.48
CA LEU A 187 4.02 -0.22 -3.75
C LEU A 187 3.37 -0.94 -2.57
N GLU A 188 3.13 -2.24 -2.68
CA GLU A 188 2.56 -3.01 -1.57
C GLU A 188 3.68 -3.63 -0.73
N VAL A 189 3.74 -3.19 0.52
CA VAL A 189 4.70 -3.66 1.52
C VAL A 189 3.93 -4.42 2.57
N ASP A 190 4.07 -5.75 2.56
CA ASP A 190 3.42 -6.63 3.52
C ASP A 190 4.40 -6.99 4.64
N ILE A 191 4.03 -6.66 5.87
CA ILE A 191 4.88 -6.82 7.07
C ILE A 191 4.14 -7.77 7.99
N VAL A 192 4.63 -8.99 8.05
CA VAL A 192 3.97 -10.10 8.73
C VAL A 192 4.66 -10.32 10.08
N PRO A 193 4.07 -9.86 11.19
CA PRO A 193 4.62 -10.14 12.51
C PRO A 193 4.46 -11.62 12.83
N THR A 194 5.54 -12.28 13.25
CA THR A 194 5.48 -13.68 13.65
C THR A 194 5.65 -13.81 15.17
N GLU A 195 5.31 -14.98 15.70
CA GLU A 195 5.58 -15.31 17.10
C GLU A 195 5.04 -14.27 18.11
N ASP A 196 5.85 -13.84 19.06
CA ASP A 196 5.51 -12.98 20.20
C ASP A 196 5.89 -11.51 19.99
N ASN A 197 6.25 -11.11 18.76
CA ASN A 197 6.67 -9.75 18.45
C ASN A 197 5.65 -8.71 18.94
N ASP A 198 6.13 -7.69 19.65
CA ASP A 198 5.28 -6.61 20.10
C ASP A 198 5.15 -5.48 19.06
N LEU A 199 4.27 -4.51 19.33
CA LEU A 199 3.96 -3.45 18.39
C LEU A 199 5.19 -2.55 18.13
N GLU A 200 6.06 -2.38 19.11
CA GLU A 200 7.30 -1.61 18.99
C GLU A 200 8.31 -2.29 18.06
N ARG A 201 8.45 -3.63 18.17
CA ARG A 201 9.26 -4.40 17.24
C ARG A 201 8.73 -4.28 15.82
N ALA A 202 7.42 -4.38 15.63
CA ALA A 202 6.80 -4.21 14.32
C ALA A 202 7.06 -2.82 13.72
N GLU A 203 6.95 -1.76 14.53
CA GLU A 203 7.25 -0.39 14.11
C GLU A 203 8.71 -0.22 13.65
N LYS A 204 9.69 -0.66 14.45
CA LYS A 204 11.13 -0.53 14.13
C LYS A 204 11.51 -1.25 12.84
N VAL A 205 10.94 -2.44 12.64
CA VAL A 205 11.19 -3.22 11.42
C VAL A 205 10.55 -2.55 10.21
N ALA A 206 9.30 -2.11 10.34
CA ALA A 206 8.60 -1.38 9.29
C ALA A 206 9.32 -0.08 8.90
N GLU A 207 9.84 0.66 9.89
CA GLU A 207 10.64 1.86 9.69
C GLU A 207 11.86 1.58 8.82
N THR A 208 12.61 0.54 9.18
CA THR A 208 13.80 0.11 8.43
C THR A 208 13.44 -0.27 6.99
N ILE A 209 12.41 -1.09 6.79
CA ILE A 209 11.97 -1.53 5.45
C ILE A 209 11.60 -0.33 4.57
N LEU A 210 10.76 0.57 5.08
CA LEU A 210 10.28 1.72 4.32
C LEU A 210 11.41 2.69 3.96
N MET A 211 12.40 2.87 4.83
CA MET A 211 13.57 3.72 4.55
C MET A 211 14.37 3.18 3.35
N PHE A 212 14.60 1.86 3.30
CA PHE A 212 15.28 1.23 2.17
C PHE A 212 14.50 1.32 0.87
N ILE A 213 13.18 1.19 0.93
CA ILE A 213 12.30 1.35 -0.23
C ILE A 213 12.42 2.76 -0.78
N TYR A 214 12.17 3.80 0.02
CA TYR A 214 12.23 5.20 -0.47
C TYR A 214 13.63 5.60 -0.94
N LYS A 215 14.68 5.11 -0.28
CA LYS A 215 16.06 5.26 -0.77
C LYS A 215 16.24 4.64 -2.15
N SER A 216 15.77 3.41 -2.34
CA SER A 216 15.86 2.68 -3.61
C SER A 216 15.04 3.35 -4.72
N LEU A 217 13.86 3.90 -4.41
CA LEU A 217 13.06 4.69 -5.35
C LEU A 217 13.82 5.93 -5.85
N GLY A 218 14.50 6.63 -4.93
CA GLY A 218 15.35 7.78 -5.26
C GLY A 218 16.52 7.38 -6.16
N ASP A 219 17.18 6.25 -5.87
CA ASP A 219 18.28 5.71 -6.67
C ASP A 219 17.86 5.31 -8.09
N HIS A 220 16.59 4.94 -8.29
CA HIS A 220 16.02 4.60 -9.60
C HIS A 220 15.30 5.77 -10.28
N HIS A 221 15.41 6.98 -9.73
CA HIS A 221 14.78 8.20 -10.25
C HIS A 221 13.25 8.08 -10.41
N VAL A 222 12.60 7.29 -9.54
CA VAL A 222 11.14 7.14 -9.54
C VAL A 222 10.51 8.45 -9.11
N ASN A 223 9.51 8.91 -9.86
CA ASN A 223 8.72 10.07 -9.47
C ASN A 223 7.78 9.69 -8.33
N VAL A 224 8.12 10.03 -7.08
CA VAL A 224 7.34 9.68 -5.88
C VAL A 224 5.92 10.24 -5.89
N GLU A 225 5.67 11.38 -6.54
CA GLU A 225 4.32 11.97 -6.68
C GLU A 225 3.36 11.11 -7.51
N GLY A 226 3.94 10.31 -8.41
CA GLY A 226 3.23 9.30 -9.20
C GLY A 226 3.40 7.90 -8.62
N THR A 227 3.37 7.75 -7.28
CA THR A 227 3.37 6.46 -6.59
C THR A 227 2.35 6.47 -5.46
N LEU A 228 1.87 5.29 -5.09
CA LEU A 228 1.06 5.08 -3.90
C LEU A 228 1.71 4.00 -3.03
N LEU A 229 1.60 4.14 -1.71
CA LEU A 229 2.08 3.15 -0.76
C LEU A 229 0.90 2.36 -0.19
N ARG A 230 0.88 1.04 -0.37
CA ARG A 230 -0.02 0.15 0.35
C ARG A 230 0.74 -0.55 1.47
N VAL A 231 0.28 -0.40 2.71
CA VAL A 231 0.92 -0.96 3.90
C VAL A 231 -0.12 -1.50 4.87
N PRO A 232 0.18 -2.56 5.64
CA PRO A 232 -0.67 -3.00 6.73
C PRO A 232 -0.70 -1.95 7.84
N MET A 233 -1.83 -1.87 8.55
CA MET A 233 -1.81 -1.36 9.91
C MET A 233 -0.89 -2.24 10.75
N LEU A 234 -0.03 -1.62 11.55
CA LEU A 234 0.90 -2.38 12.38
C LEU A 234 0.12 -3.24 13.38
N ALA A 235 0.51 -4.50 13.49
CA ALA A 235 -0.10 -5.44 14.41
C ALA A 235 0.98 -6.14 15.25
N PRO A 236 0.67 -6.50 16.49
CA PRO A 236 1.51 -7.42 17.25
C PRO A 236 1.45 -8.83 16.63
N GLY A 237 2.47 -9.62 16.90
CA GLY A 237 2.53 -11.03 16.55
C GLY A 237 1.38 -11.83 17.19
N PRO A 238 0.99 -12.96 16.58
CA PRO A 238 -0.16 -13.75 17.03
C PRO A 238 -0.01 -14.34 18.44
N LYS A 239 1.23 -14.57 18.91
CA LYS A 239 1.55 -15.08 20.25
C LYS A 239 1.91 -13.97 21.24
N CYS A 240 1.84 -12.69 20.84
CA CYS A 240 2.15 -11.58 21.73
C CYS A 240 1.12 -11.50 22.87
N GLU A 241 1.59 -11.49 24.12
CA GLU A 241 0.74 -11.39 25.30
C GLU A 241 0.18 -9.97 25.49
N LYS A 242 0.96 -8.95 25.09
CA LYS A 242 0.56 -7.55 25.17
C LYS A 242 -0.62 -7.28 24.23
N ARG A 243 -1.68 -6.66 24.77
CA ARG A 243 -2.85 -6.23 24.00
C ARG A 243 -2.74 -4.74 23.69
N TYR A 244 -3.11 -4.37 22.47
CA TYR A 244 -3.10 -3.00 22.01
C TYR A 244 -4.50 -2.58 21.58
N SER A 245 -4.89 -1.37 21.96
CA SER A 245 -6.15 -0.79 21.50
C SER A 245 -6.05 -0.34 20.04
N PRO A 246 -7.18 -0.23 19.32
CA PRO A 246 -7.19 0.32 17.96
C PRO A 246 -6.55 1.71 17.87
N GLY A 247 -6.72 2.55 18.90
CA GLY A 247 -6.11 3.87 18.98
C GLY A 247 -4.57 3.81 19.10
N GLN A 248 -4.03 2.90 19.91
CA GLN A 248 -2.58 2.71 20.02
C GLN A 248 -1.98 2.26 18.69
N ILE A 249 -2.59 1.27 18.04
CA ILE A 249 -2.17 0.77 16.73
C ILE A 249 -2.19 1.89 15.67
N SER A 250 -3.27 2.67 15.64
CA SER A 250 -3.45 3.78 14.70
C SER A 250 -2.39 4.86 14.91
N LYS A 251 -2.16 5.27 16.17
CA LYS A 251 -1.16 6.28 16.52
C LYS A 251 0.25 5.84 16.15
N THR A 252 0.62 4.59 16.44
CA THR A 252 1.93 4.04 16.10
C THR A 252 2.11 3.96 14.59
N THR A 253 1.10 3.46 13.86
CA THR A 253 1.14 3.39 12.39
C THR A 253 1.30 4.79 11.76
N LEU A 254 0.53 5.79 12.20
CA LEU A 254 0.63 7.16 11.69
C LEU A 254 1.91 7.87 12.10
N ARG A 255 2.51 7.51 13.25
CA ARG A 255 3.84 7.98 13.64
C ARG A 255 4.92 7.43 12.70
N LEU A 256 4.93 6.13 12.46
CA LEU A 256 5.83 5.47 11.52
C LEU A 256 5.77 6.14 10.14
N LEU A 257 4.56 6.30 9.58
CA LEU A 257 4.40 6.85 8.24
C LEU A 257 4.95 8.28 8.15
N ARG A 258 4.67 9.13 9.14
CA ARG A 258 5.24 10.48 9.21
C ARG A 258 6.77 10.50 9.29
N HIS A 259 7.38 9.50 9.92
CA HIS A 259 8.82 9.45 10.07
C HIS A 259 9.52 9.12 8.74
N VAL A 260 8.94 8.20 7.94
CA VAL A 260 9.66 7.61 6.80
C VAL A 260 9.13 8.01 5.44
N VAL A 261 7.81 8.17 5.31
CA VAL A 261 7.18 8.43 4.01
C VAL A 261 7.44 9.90 3.64
N PRO A 262 7.89 10.22 2.41
CA PRO A 262 8.01 11.60 1.95
C PRO A 262 6.65 12.24 1.68
N ALA A 263 6.44 13.49 2.09
CA ALA A 263 5.19 14.24 1.89
C ALA A 263 4.69 14.28 0.42
N GLY A 264 5.59 14.13 -0.55
CA GLY A 264 5.25 14.14 -1.98
C GLY A 264 4.60 12.87 -2.51
N VAL A 265 4.49 11.78 -1.74
CA VAL A 265 3.81 10.54 -2.18
C VAL A 265 2.33 10.81 -2.49
N GLY A 266 1.78 10.21 -3.55
CA GLY A 266 0.42 10.52 -4.02
C GLY A 266 -0.68 10.14 -3.03
N GLY A 267 -0.42 9.19 -2.13
CA GLY A 267 -1.36 8.75 -1.10
C GLY A 267 -0.96 7.42 -0.46
N ILE A 268 -1.67 7.09 0.62
CA ILE A 268 -1.47 5.85 1.38
C ILE A 268 -2.75 5.02 1.34
N ILE A 269 -2.60 3.73 1.04
CA ILE A 269 -3.66 2.74 1.09
C ILE A 269 -3.39 1.83 2.30
N LEU A 270 -4.16 1.97 3.37
CA LEU A 270 -4.02 1.11 4.53
C LEU A 270 -4.74 -0.21 4.31
N HIS A 271 -3.99 -1.30 4.46
CA HIS A 271 -4.55 -2.64 4.61
C HIS A 271 -4.88 -2.86 6.09
N VAL A 272 -6.14 -3.20 6.37
CA VAL A 272 -6.64 -3.32 7.75
C VAL A 272 -7.09 -4.75 8.02
N ASP A 273 -6.30 -5.48 8.81
CA ASP A 273 -6.67 -6.81 9.30
C ASP A 273 -6.90 -6.78 10.83
N GLY A 274 -8.18 -6.73 11.22
CA GLY A 274 -8.63 -6.84 12.60
C GLY A 274 -8.95 -8.26 13.05
N LYS A 275 -8.69 -9.29 12.21
CA LYS A 275 -9.15 -10.69 12.34
C LYS A 275 -10.67 -10.90 12.23
N THR A 276 -11.46 -9.87 12.52
CA THR A 276 -12.92 -9.82 12.34
C THR A 276 -13.28 -8.55 11.60
N GLU A 277 -14.40 -8.57 10.88
CA GLU A 277 -14.80 -7.44 10.03
C GLU A 277 -15.10 -6.19 10.88
N ASP A 278 -15.77 -6.34 12.03
CA ASP A 278 -16.02 -5.23 12.98
C ASP A 278 -14.73 -4.63 13.58
N ARG A 279 -13.71 -5.46 13.85
CA ARG A 279 -12.43 -4.98 14.38
C ARG A 279 -11.65 -4.20 13.34
N SER A 280 -11.69 -4.64 12.07
CA SER A 280 -11.10 -3.88 10.97
C SER A 280 -11.75 -2.50 10.85
N LEU A 281 -13.07 -2.41 10.97
CA LEU A 281 -13.78 -1.12 10.96
C LEU A 281 -13.41 -0.23 12.15
N CYS A 282 -13.26 -0.80 13.34
CA CYS A 282 -12.81 -0.05 14.52
C CYS A 282 -11.39 0.50 14.36
N LEU A 283 -10.47 -0.28 13.79
CA LEU A 283 -9.10 0.14 13.49
C LEU A 283 -9.07 1.28 12.46
N LEU A 284 -9.85 1.14 11.40
CA LEU A 284 -10.00 2.17 10.37
C LEU A 284 -10.57 3.47 10.97
N ASN A 285 -11.61 3.37 11.79
CA ASN A 285 -12.22 4.50 12.48
C ASN A 285 -11.28 5.22 13.45
N ALA A 286 -10.49 4.45 14.21
CA ALA A 286 -9.46 5.00 15.09
C ALA A 286 -8.39 5.75 14.28
N THR A 287 -8.02 5.26 13.09
CA THR A 287 -7.05 5.94 12.22
C THR A 287 -7.61 7.22 11.63
N ALA A 288 -8.89 7.24 11.24
CA ALA A 288 -9.55 8.43 10.73
C ALA A 288 -9.64 9.53 11.80
N THR A 289 -10.01 9.16 13.02
CA THR A 289 -10.21 10.08 14.15
C THR A 289 -8.92 10.52 14.85
N GLU A 290 -7.80 9.84 14.63
CA GLU A 290 -6.50 10.22 15.21
C GLU A 290 -6.10 11.64 14.76
N PRO A 291 -5.85 12.58 15.68
CA PRO A 291 -5.66 14.02 15.39
C PRO A 291 -4.28 14.35 14.79
N SER A 292 -3.37 13.38 14.74
CA SER A 292 -2.05 13.53 14.16
C SER A 292 -2.10 14.01 12.70
N ALA A 293 -1.20 14.92 12.31
CA ALA A 293 -1.12 15.43 10.95
C ALA A 293 -0.89 14.30 9.92
N LYS A 294 -1.62 14.34 8.80
CA LYS A 294 -1.55 13.36 7.71
C LYS A 294 -1.23 14.14 6.43
N PRO A 295 0.04 14.28 6.03
CA PRO A 295 0.42 15.07 4.86
C PRO A 295 -0.01 14.42 3.54
N TRP A 296 -0.38 13.13 3.57
CA TRP A 296 -0.95 12.39 2.45
C TRP A 296 -2.43 12.15 2.65
N PRO A 297 -3.20 12.06 1.57
CA PRO A 297 -4.53 11.47 1.64
C PRO A 297 -4.39 9.97 1.94
N ILE A 298 -5.24 9.46 2.84
CA ILE A 298 -5.24 8.07 3.29
C ILE A 298 -6.58 7.45 2.96
N ILE A 299 -6.55 6.34 2.24
CA ILE A 299 -7.71 5.46 2.02
C ILE A 299 -7.38 4.06 2.51
N PHE A 300 -8.29 3.12 2.29
CA PHE A 300 -8.18 1.74 2.74
C PHE A 300 -8.36 0.76 1.58
N SER A 301 -7.81 -0.44 1.72
CA SER A 301 -8.08 -1.55 0.81
C SER A 301 -9.12 -2.51 1.39
N PHE A 302 -10.06 -2.94 0.57
CA PHE A 302 -11.01 -4.01 0.86
C PHE A 302 -10.56 -5.29 0.14
N ASP A 303 -10.13 -6.30 0.88
CA ASP A 303 -9.43 -7.49 0.38
C ASP A 303 -10.11 -8.80 0.82
N GLY A 304 -9.47 -9.93 0.49
CA GLY A 304 -10.04 -11.27 0.62
C GLY A 304 -10.52 -11.63 2.04
N THR A 305 -9.87 -11.14 3.11
CA THR A 305 -10.33 -11.42 4.49
C THR A 305 -11.66 -10.74 4.76
N LEU A 306 -11.85 -9.53 4.23
CA LEU A 306 -13.06 -8.72 4.32
C LEU A 306 -14.16 -9.14 3.33
N GLN A 307 -13.83 -10.04 2.40
CA GLN A 307 -14.78 -10.65 1.47
C GLN A 307 -15.52 -11.87 2.06
N SER A 308 -15.20 -12.27 3.30
CA SER A 308 -15.77 -13.44 3.98
C SER A 308 -17.30 -13.40 4.07
N SER A 309 -17.89 -12.28 4.51
CA SER A 309 -19.35 -12.12 4.57
C SER A 309 -20.03 -12.27 3.20
N ILE A 310 -19.37 -11.81 2.13
CA ILE A 310 -19.87 -11.91 0.76
C ILE A 310 -19.90 -13.37 0.29
N MET A 311 -18.84 -14.13 0.57
CA MET A 311 -18.76 -15.55 0.22
C MET A 311 -19.81 -16.38 0.97
N ILE A 312 -20.03 -16.09 2.25
CA ILE A 312 -21.08 -16.73 3.06
C ILE A 312 -22.47 -16.42 2.49
N ALA A 313 -22.73 -15.17 2.13
CA ALA A 313 -24.02 -14.76 1.55
C ALA A 313 -24.26 -15.42 0.18
N TRP A 314 -23.21 -15.55 -0.63
CA TRP A 314 -23.30 -16.11 -1.97
C TRP A 314 -23.46 -17.63 -1.96
N ALA A 315 -22.63 -18.34 -1.18
CA ALA A 315 -22.58 -19.79 -1.09
C ALA A 315 -22.45 -20.51 -2.46
N GLY A 316 -21.84 -19.86 -3.46
CA GLY A 316 -21.63 -20.44 -4.79
C GLY A 316 -22.89 -20.54 -5.66
N HIS A 317 -24.03 -19.98 -5.24
CA HIS A 317 -25.30 -20.14 -5.94
C HIS A 317 -25.72 -18.87 -6.69
N LYS A 318 -26.07 -19.00 -7.98
CA LYS A 318 -26.55 -17.88 -8.82
C LYS A 318 -27.78 -17.16 -8.24
N LYS A 319 -28.67 -17.87 -7.56
CA LYS A 319 -29.85 -17.30 -6.88
C LYS A 319 -29.52 -16.36 -5.72
N ASN A 320 -28.30 -16.42 -5.20
CA ASN A 320 -27.85 -15.61 -4.05
C ASN A 320 -27.00 -14.40 -4.45
N VAL A 321 -26.84 -14.12 -5.77
CA VAL A 321 -26.02 -13.01 -6.25
C VAL A 321 -26.48 -11.68 -5.65
N GLU A 322 -27.78 -11.37 -5.69
CA GLU A 322 -28.31 -10.12 -5.12
C GLU A 322 -28.09 -10.02 -3.61
N LYS A 323 -28.23 -11.13 -2.87
CA LYS A 323 -27.98 -11.16 -1.42
C LYS A 323 -26.53 -10.82 -1.09
N ALA A 324 -25.60 -11.39 -1.85
CA ALA A 324 -24.18 -11.14 -1.68
C ALA A 324 -23.77 -9.73 -2.12
N GLN A 325 -24.39 -9.19 -3.17
CA GLN A 325 -24.19 -7.79 -3.58
C GLN A 325 -24.68 -6.81 -2.50
N ASN A 326 -25.82 -7.09 -1.87
CA ASN A 326 -26.33 -6.28 -0.77
C ASN A 326 -25.39 -6.33 0.44
N GLU A 327 -24.84 -7.51 0.78
CA GLU A 327 -23.86 -7.62 1.85
C GLU A 327 -22.57 -6.87 1.51
N PHE A 328 -22.09 -6.96 0.26
CA PHE A 328 -20.93 -6.22 -0.20
C PHE A 328 -21.14 -4.70 -0.12
N LEU A 329 -22.28 -4.17 -0.55
CA LEU A 329 -22.61 -2.74 -0.43
C LEU A 329 -22.69 -2.28 1.03
N LYS A 330 -23.27 -3.11 1.89
CA LYS A 330 -23.31 -2.85 3.34
C LYS A 330 -21.89 -2.81 3.93
N MET A 331 -21.00 -3.71 3.50
CA MET A 331 -19.58 -3.67 3.86
C MET A 331 -18.93 -2.36 3.44
N LEU A 332 -19.01 -2.03 2.15
CA LEU A 332 -18.42 -0.81 1.59
C LEU A 332 -18.94 0.47 2.28
N SER A 333 -20.23 0.53 2.58
CA SER A 333 -20.82 1.68 3.28
C SER A 333 -20.25 1.86 4.69
N ALA A 334 -20.10 0.79 5.46
CA ALA A 334 -19.52 0.90 6.79
C ALA A 334 -18.01 1.21 6.75
N PHE A 335 -17.30 0.67 5.76
CA PHE A 335 -15.91 1.00 5.50
C PHE A 335 -15.74 2.49 5.17
N SER A 336 -16.60 3.04 4.33
CA SER A 336 -16.63 4.47 4.01
C SER A 336 -16.90 5.33 5.26
N ASN A 337 -17.87 4.95 6.09
CA ASN A 337 -18.15 5.63 7.36
C ASN A 337 -16.96 5.55 8.33
N ALA A 338 -16.32 4.39 8.45
CA ALA A 338 -15.14 4.22 9.27
C ALA A 338 -13.96 5.08 8.79
N ALA A 339 -13.74 5.16 7.47
CA ALA A 339 -12.71 6.03 6.91
C ALA A 339 -12.98 7.53 7.15
N GLN A 340 -14.24 7.91 7.36
CA GLN A 340 -14.64 9.26 7.72
C GLN A 340 -14.65 9.50 9.24
N GLY A 341 -14.34 8.48 10.06
CA GLY A 341 -14.35 8.59 11.52
C GLY A 341 -15.76 8.58 12.13
N SER A 342 -16.78 8.16 11.39
CA SER A 342 -18.19 8.17 11.80
C SER A 342 -18.74 6.77 12.13
N TYR A 343 -17.88 5.76 12.22
CA TYR A 343 -18.30 4.40 12.51
C TYR A 343 -18.54 4.18 14.01
N VAL A 344 -19.67 3.55 14.33
CA VAL A 344 -20.03 3.14 15.69
C VAL A 344 -19.73 1.65 15.84
N THR A 345 -18.88 1.29 16.81
CA THR A 345 -18.51 -0.11 17.10
C THR A 345 -19.74 -1.00 17.29
N GLY A 346 -19.75 -2.19 16.65
CA GLY A 346 -20.86 -3.14 16.73
C GLY A 346 -22.13 -2.75 15.95
N SER A 347 -22.16 -1.58 15.31
CA SER A 347 -23.29 -1.17 14.46
C SER A 347 -23.43 -2.04 13.21
N MET A 348 -22.31 -2.55 12.70
CA MET A 348 -22.31 -3.53 11.62
C MET A 348 -22.42 -4.94 12.20
N LYS A 349 -23.45 -5.66 11.76
CA LYS A 349 -23.57 -7.11 11.97
C LYS A 349 -23.12 -7.85 10.71
N SER A 350 -21.83 -8.12 10.58
CA SER A 350 -21.30 -8.95 9.50
C SER A 350 -21.78 -10.40 9.61
N LEU A 351 -21.89 -11.10 8.48
CA LEU A 351 -22.20 -12.54 8.47
C LEU A 351 -21.01 -13.38 8.94
N ALA A 352 -19.79 -12.95 8.59
CA ALA A 352 -18.56 -13.59 9.02
C ALA A 352 -18.44 -13.58 10.56
N ASP A 353 -18.58 -12.42 11.21
CA ASP A 353 -18.39 -12.34 12.67
C ASP A 353 -19.46 -13.14 13.42
N GLN A 354 -20.71 -13.16 12.91
CA GLN A 354 -21.76 -14.03 13.46
C GLN A 354 -21.42 -15.52 13.35
N CYS A 355 -20.79 -15.94 12.25
CA CYS A 355 -20.35 -17.32 12.05
C CYS A 355 -19.18 -17.68 12.97
N TYR A 356 -18.22 -16.76 13.15
CA TYR A 356 -17.12 -16.90 14.11
C TYR A 356 -17.64 -17.05 15.54
N CYS A 357 -18.60 -16.22 15.96
CA CYS A 357 -19.24 -16.35 17.28
C CYS A 357 -19.88 -17.73 17.47
N LYS A 358 -20.60 -18.27 16.46
CA LYS A 358 -21.20 -19.60 16.54
C LYS A 358 -20.17 -20.72 16.61
N LYS A 359 -19.10 -20.65 15.81
CA LYS A 359 -17.99 -21.63 15.85
C LYS A 359 -17.24 -21.56 17.18
N ALA A 360 -16.90 -20.36 17.67
CA ALA A 360 -16.24 -20.15 18.95
C ALA A 360 -17.10 -20.67 20.12
N LEU A 361 -18.40 -20.35 20.14
CA LEU A 361 -19.33 -20.87 21.14
C LEU A 361 -19.46 -22.41 21.09
N LYS A 362 -19.46 -23.01 19.89
CA LYS A 362 -19.50 -24.48 19.73
C LYS A 362 -18.19 -25.14 20.16
N ALA A 363 -17.05 -24.47 19.98
CA ALA A 363 -15.74 -24.95 20.38
C ALA A 363 -15.52 -24.87 21.90
N LEU A 364 -16.12 -23.88 22.56
CA LEU A 364 -15.88 -23.61 23.98
C LEU A 364 -16.47 -24.66 24.93
N LYS A 365 -17.47 -25.47 24.53
CA LYS A 365 -18.18 -26.52 25.32
C LYS A 365 -18.76 -26.09 26.70
N GLU A 366 -18.14 -25.18 27.42
CA GLU A 366 -18.56 -24.51 28.64
C GLU A 366 -18.38 -22.99 28.50
N LYS A 367 -19.10 -22.21 29.31
CA LYS A 367 -18.97 -20.74 29.30
C LYS A 367 -17.58 -20.35 29.80
N PRO A 368 -16.85 -19.46 29.09
CA PRO A 368 -15.56 -18.98 29.59
C PRO A 368 -15.76 -18.25 30.93
N GLU A 369 -14.83 -18.46 31.86
CA GLU A 369 -14.81 -17.75 33.14
C GLU A 369 -14.79 -16.23 32.91
N PRO A 370 -15.45 -15.44 33.77
CA PRO A 370 -15.41 -14.00 33.67
C PRO A 370 -13.96 -13.53 33.77
N LEU A 371 -13.58 -12.62 32.86
CA LEU A 371 -12.24 -12.06 32.80
C LEU A 371 -11.83 -11.48 34.17
N PRO A 372 -10.54 -11.56 34.57
CA PRO A 372 -10.03 -10.95 35.79
C PRO A 372 -10.41 -9.46 35.88
N ASN A 373 -10.56 -8.92 37.08
CA ASN A 373 -10.99 -7.52 37.30
C ASN A 373 -10.06 -6.48 36.65
N ASP A 374 -8.85 -6.88 36.25
CA ASP A 374 -7.86 -6.02 35.57
C ASP A 374 -7.96 -6.08 34.03
N CYS A 375 -8.88 -6.89 33.48
CA CYS A 375 -9.17 -6.94 32.06
C CYS A 375 -10.21 -5.89 31.66
N VAL A 376 -9.81 -4.98 30.77
CA VAL A 376 -10.71 -3.99 30.16
C VAL A 376 -11.77 -4.72 29.34
N LYS A 377 -13.05 -4.48 29.61
CA LYS A 377 -14.15 -5.08 28.84
C LYS A 377 -14.12 -4.56 27.40
N PHE A 378 -14.55 -5.38 26.45
CA PHE A 378 -14.52 -5.07 25.01
C PHE A 378 -15.14 -3.71 24.65
N GLU A 379 -16.15 -3.29 25.41
CA GLU A 379 -16.89 -2.02 25.27
C GLU A 379 -16.11 -0.79 25.78
N GLU A 380 -15.06 -0.98 26.59
CA GLU A 380 -14.24 0.08 27.18
C GLU A 380 -12.97 0.38 26.36
N LEU A 381 -12.51 -0.56 25.53
CA LEU A 381 -11.33 -0.41 24.64
C LEU A 381 -11.56 0.52 23.44
N CYS A 382 -12.82 0.82 23.11
CA CYS A 382 -13.21 1.63 21.95
C CYS A 382 -13.66 3.05 22.30
N ARG A 383 -13.58 3.47 23.57
CA ARG A 383 -13.88 4.87 23.94
C ARG A 383 -12.64 5.74 23.76
N PRO A 384 -12.75 6.95 23.19
CA PRO A 384 -11.66 7.92 23.28
C PRO A 384 -11.37 8.19 24.77
N PRO A 385 -10.10 8.39 25.17
CA PRO A 385 -9.75 8.61 26.57
C PRO A 385 -10.52 9.82 27.10
N PRO A 386 -11.11 9.75 28.31
CA PRO A 386 -11.74 10.92 28.90
C PRO A 386 -10.69 11.99 29.11
N VAL A 387 -10.93 13.18 28.55
CA VAL A 387 -10.13 14.37 28.85
C VAL A 387 -10.47 14.79 30.27
N GLY A 388 -9.73 14.23 31.24
CA GLY A 388 -9.79 14.67 32.64
C GLY A 388 -9.07 16.03 32.79
N PRO A 389 -9.49 16.88 33.75
CA PRO A 389 -8.76 18.10 34.06
C PRO A 389 -7.35 17.74 34.52
N MET A 390 -6.32 18.35 33.93
CA MET A 390 -4.93 18.21 34.37
C MET A 390 -4.78 18.75 35.79
N THR A 391 -4.83 17.88 36.80
CA THR A 391 -4.33 18.19 38.12
C THR A 391 -2.84 17.85 38.15
N ALA A 392 -2.00 18.87 38.28
CA ALA A 392 -0.57 18.72 38.50
C ALA A 392 -0.35 17.95 39.81
N GLN A 393 0.30 16.79 39.75
CA GLN A 393 0.81 16.13 40.95
C GLN A 393 2.14 16.78 41.34
N PRO A 394 2.35 17.11 42.63
CA PRO A 394 3.62 17.64 43.10
C PRO A 394 4.69 16.54 43.04
N PHE A 395 5.83 16.87 42.44
CA PHE A 395 7.03 16.04 42.44
C PHE A 395 7.61 15.99 43.86
N GLU A 396 7.62 14.81 44.49
CA GLU A 396 8.43 14.56 45.69
C GLU A 396 9.87 14.29 45.27
N ILE A 397 10.79 15.15 45.70
CA ILE A 397 12.23 14.96 45.54
C ILE A 397 12.69 14.03 46.66
N SER A 398 12.93 12.76 46.34
CA SER A 398 13.64 11.85 47.24
C SER A 398 15.15 12.02 47.02
N ALA A 399 15.82 12.60 48.02
CA ALA A 399 17.27 12.71 48.05
C ALA A 399 17.90 11.37 48.46
N ALA A 400 18.46 10.66 47.48
CA ALA A 400 19.41 9.58 47.72
C ALA A 400 20.64 9.81 46.84
N PHE A 401 21.62 10.55 47.39
CA PHE A 401 22.95 10.64 46.84
C PHE A 401 23.68 9.31 47.11
N MET A 402 23.98 8.54 46.07
CA MET A 402 25.08 7.58 46.08
C MET A 402 26.18 8.15 45.19
N ALA A 403 27.27 8.59 45.83
CA ALA A 403 28.48 9.03 45.15
C ALA A 403 29.14 7.82 44.45
N ILE A 404 29.25 7.89 43.12
CA ILE A 404 30.12 7.01 42.35
C ILE A 404 31.30 7.87 41.92
N GLU A 405 32.46 7.65 42.54
CA GLU A 405 33.75 8.21 42.11
C GLU A 405 34.13 7.59 40.77
N ILE A 406 34.17 8.42 39.71
CA ILE A 406 34.82 8.07 38.45
C ILE A 406 36.19 8.76 38.46
N LYS A 407 37.26 7.96 38.62
CA LYS A 407 38.62 8.42 38.36
C LYS A 407 38.83 8.48 36.84
N SER A 408 38.96 9.68 36.29
CA SER A 408 39.47 9.89 34.94
C SER A 408 40.75 10.72 34.99
N GLU A 409 41.89 10.07 34.82
CA GLU A 409 43.14 10.70 34.42
C GLU A 409 43.13 10.89 32.91
N VAL A 410 42.96 12.13 32.43
CA VAL A 410 43.66 12.67 31.24
C VAL A 410 43.66 14.18 31.38
N GLY A 411 44.84 14.79 31.52
CA GLY A 411 45.00 16.23 31.60
C GLY A 411 44.96 16.90 30.23
N PHE A 412 44.41 18.12 30.19
CA PHE A 412 44.78 19.16 29.23
C PHE A 412 44.51 20.55 29.85
N GLU A 413 45.43 21.47 29.58
CA GLU A 413 45.62 22.78 30.21
C GLU A 413 44.45 23.76 30.00
N GLU A 414 44.01 24.41 31.09
CA GLU A 414 43.14 25.59 31.05
C GLU A 414 43.96 26.86 30.74
N LYS A 415 43.58 27.58 29.68
CA LYS A 415 43.90 29.00 29.52
C LYS A 415 42.63 29.83 29.71
N VAL A 416 42.63 30.56 30.81
CA VAL A 416 41.69 31.61 31.19
C VAL A 416 41.75 32.78 30.19
N ILE A 417 40.60 33.20 29.66
CA ILE A 417 40.38 34.58 29.20
C ILE A 417 39.00 35.02 29.66
N ALA A 418 39.01 36.16 30.37
CA ALA A 418 37.91 36.77 31.09
C ALA A 418 36.95 37.57 30.19
N ASP A 419 35.76 37.79 30.77
CA ASP A 419 34.69 38.71 30.42
C ASP A 419 35.08 39.92 29.55
N GLN A 420 34.39 40.09 28.43
CA GLN A 420 34.09 41.42 27.89
C GLN A 420 32.67 41.52 27.33
N GLU A 421 32.07 42.65 27.69
CA GLU A 421 30.71 43.12 27.55
C GLU A 421 30.10 43.05 26.14
N ILE A 422 28.83 42.66 26.08
CA ILE A 422 27.95 42.78 24.92
C ILE A 422 27.58 44.26 24.75
N LYS A 423 28.08 44.88 23.67
CA LYS A 423 27.54 46.13 23.12
C LYS A 423 26.92 45.84 21.75
N THR A 424 25.63 46.12 21.66
CA THR A 424 24.84 46.22 20.44
C THR A 424 25.43 47.26 19.48
N ASN A 425 25.55 46.94 18.18
CA ASN A 425 25.46 47.91 17.10
C ASN A 425 25.15 47.23 15.76
N GLU A 426 24.00 47.65 15.21
CA GLU A 426 23.64 47.97 13.82
C GLU A 426 24.15 47.12 12.63
N VAL A 427 23.16 46.77 11.81
CA VAL A 427 23.21 46.15 10.49
C VAL A 427 23.88 47.08 9.48
N VAL A 428 24.87 46.56 8.73
CA VAL A 428 25.34 47.14 7.47
C VAL A 428 25.41 46.04 6.42
N GLU A 429 24.51 46.11 5.43
CA GLU A 429 24.53 45.28 4.24
C GLU A 429 25.71 45.69 3.34
N ASN A 430 26.56 44.72 2.96
CA ASN A 430 27.58 44.92 1.93
C ASN A 430 27.04 44.44 0.57
N PRO A 431 27.21 45.21 -0.52
CA PRO A 431 26.75 44.80 -1.85
C PRO A 431 27.65 43.72 -2.47
N PRO A 432 27.10 42.86 -3.36
CA PRO A 432 27.86 41.78 -4.00
C PRO A 432 28.86 42.31 -5.05
N PRO A 433 29.96 41.59 -5.30
CA PRO A 433 31.00 41.99 -6.26
C PRO A 433 30.51 41.89 -7.73
N PRO A 434 31.12 42.65 -8.66
CA PRO A 434 30.61 42.86 -10.01
C PRO A 434 30.79 41.64 -10.93
N VAL A 435 29.77 41.41 -11.76
CA VAL A 435 29.72 40.42 -12.85
C VAL A 435 30.57 40.92 -14.02
N SER A 436 31.59 40.14 -14.42
CA SER A 436 32.32 40.38 -15.66
C SER A 436 31.56 39.77 -16.85
N VAL A 437 31.17 40.63 -17.77
CA VAL A 437 30.62 40.29 -19.09
C VAL A 437 31.79 39.87 -19.98
N ALA A 438 31.76 38.63 -20.48
CA ALA A 438 32.65 38.18 -21.55
C ALA A 438 31.85 38.12 -22.86
N GLU A 439 32.26 38.97 -23.81
CA GLU A 439 31.73 39.09 -25.16
C GLU A 439 32.08 37.87 -26.01
N ASN A 440 31.12 37.44 -26.85
CA ASN A 440 31.33 36.45 -27.91
C ASN A 440 32.24 37.00 -29.01
N PRO A 441 33.00 36.12 -29.69
CA PRO A 441 33.33 36.33 -31.09
C PRO A 441 32.80 35.20 -31.98
N VAL A 442 32.04 35.60 -33.01
CA VAL A 442 31.86 34.86 -34.28
C VAL A 442 32.63 35.66 -35.33
N PRO A 443 33.48 35.04 -36.17
CA PRO A 443 33.11 34.73 -37.57
C PRO A 443 33.81 33.43 -38.06
N GLU A 444 33.61 32.81 -39.23
CA GLU A 444 32.82 33.01 -40.43
C GLU A 444 32.77 31.68 -41.21
N SER A 445 31.84 31.63 -42.17
CA SER A 445 31.56 30.65 -43.23
C SER A 445 32.67 29.78 -43.84
N ALA A 446 32.33 28.55 -44.21
CA ALA A 446 32.71 27.97 -45.51
C ALA A 446 31.69 26.93 -46.04
N ASN A 447 31.22 27.20 -47.25
CA ASN A 447 30.43 26.38 -48.18
C ASN A 447 30.95 24.94 -48.38
N VAL A 448 30.06 23.94 -48.50
CA VAL A 448 30.04 22.99 -49.64
C VAL A 448 28.60 22.55 -49.95
N LYS A 449 28.23 22.64 -51.24
CA LYS A 449 26.96 22.24 -51.86
C LYS A 449 26.94 20.74 -52.24
N ARG A 450 25.72 20.19 -52.23
CA ARG A 450 25.07 19.24 -53.18
C ARG A 450 25.80 17.96 -53.65
N ALA A 451 25.08 16.84 -53.48
CA ALA A 451 24.61 15.84 -54.48
C ALA A 451 24.57 14.45 -53.81
N SER A 452 23.72 13.46 -54.11
CA SER A 452 22.46 13.29 -54.83
C SER A 452 22.10 11.79 -54.70
N ARG A 453 20.80 11.46 -54.60
CA ARG A 453 20.11 10.24 -55.12
C ARG A 453 20.69 8.82 -54.90
N ALA A 454 19.88 7.95 -54.29
CA ALA A 454 19.31 6.70 -54.85
C ALA A 454 18.64 5.88 -53.70
N SER A 455 17.32 5.89 -53.53
CA SER A 455 16.34 4.94 -54.11
C SER A 455 16.57 3.46 -53.77
N PHE A 456 15.75 2.90 -52.88
CA PHE A 456 15.23 1.54 -53.01
C PHE A 456 13.79 1.48 -52.48
N SER A 457 12.85 1.20 -53.39
CA SER A 457 11.45 0.90 -53.13
C SER A 457 11.15 -0.54 -53.53
N SER A 458 10.17 -1.11 -52.84
CA SER A 458 9.24 -2.17 -53.26
C SER A 458 9.79 -3.55 -53.59
N VAL A 459 9.28 -4.57 -52.89
CA VAL A 459 8.42 -5.59 -53.54
C VAL A 459 7.32 -6.00 -52.55
N ALA A 460 6.08 -5.78 -52.97
CA ALA A 460 4.89 -6.45 -52.44
C ALA A 460 4.07 -6.95 -53.64
N GLY A 461 3.58 -8.18 -53.57
CA GLY A 461 2.44 -8.66 -54.36
C GLY A 461 2.66 -9.95 -55.15
N GLU A 462 1.98 -11.02 -54.73
CA GLU A 462 0.90 -11.74 -55.45
C GLU A 462 0.71 -13.15 -54.84
N ARG A 463 -0.41 -13.45 -54.16
CA ARG A 463 -1.76 -13.88 -54.61
C ARG A 463 -1.88 -15.35 -55.08
N ARG A 464 -2.64 -16.09 -54.25
CA ARG A 464 -3.84 -16.92 -54.55
C ARG A 464 -3.76 -18.43 -54.83
N ARG A 465 -4.63 -19.13 -54.04
CA ARG A 465 -5.56 -20.26 -54.33
C ARG A 465 -5.05 -21.71 -54.17
N SER A 466 -5.64 -22.41 -53.19
CA SER A 466 -6.52 -23.63 -53.27
C SER A 466 -5.70 -24.92 -53.18
N SER A 467 -6.04 -25.99 -52.45
CA SER A 467 -7.33 -26.63 -52.18
C SER A 467 -7.20 -27.71 -51.07
N ALA A 468 -8.28 -27.94 -50.33
CA ALA A 468 -8.89 -29.22 -49.91
C ALA A 468 -8.06 -30.52 -49.68
N ALA A 469 -8.36 -31.13 -48.52
CA ALA A 469 -8.74 -32.55 -48.30
C ALA A 469 -7.69 -33.68 -48.12
N LYS A 470 -7.92 -34.40 -47.00
CA LYS A 470 -7.77 -35.85 -46.71
C LYS A 470 -6.37 -36.46 -46.50
N GLY A 471 -6.20 -37.00 -45.28
CA GLY A 471 -5.93 -38.43 -45.06
C GLY A 471 -4.51 -38.82 -44.65
N THR A 472 -4.29 -39.09 -43.36
CA THR A 472 -4.10 -40.42 -42.75
C THR A 472 -3.94 -40.29 -41.24
#